data_AF-K6X0Q2-F1
#
_entry.id   AF-K6X0Q2-F1
#
_cell.length_a   1.000
_cell.length_b   1.000
_cell.length_c   1.000
_cell.angle_alpha   90.00
_cell.angle_beta   90.00
_cell.angle_gamma   90.00
#
_symmetry.space_group_name_H-M   'P 1'
#
loop_
_entity.id
_entity.type
_entity.pdbx_description
1 polymer ?
#
loop_
_entity_poly.entity_id
_entity_poly.type
_entity_poly.pdbx_seq_one_letter_code
_entity_poly.pdbx_strand_id
1 'polypeptide(L)'
;MAEFLTSVSQVEAGQVLLRGFSLETVMRRLTYTEGAFLSIIGRLPTPAEARLSDAILTSLLDHGFVASTITAARYIASGNPQMIPATAGGLLAAGSNTLSPEHSYALLAHARSLREQRGLDIDGAADAIVAEYTSARKRLPGFGHPVHKSSDFRTDVVFEVAEELGLAGDGIAQYRALLRAFVAKTGKTGIPINIDGGLAAVGWDLGWTANQTVAFAVLSVLPGLMAHVVEEIDQGKPLRYILDGEYIGAPQQELDELDSLQRKATL
;
A
#
# COMPACT_ATOMS: atom_id res chain seq x y z
N MET A 1 -13.37 30.65 -16.07
CA MET A 1 -13.91 29.29 -15.80
C MET A 1 -13.29 28.81 -14.50
N ALA A 2 -13.97 27.97 -13.71
CA ALA A 2 -13.36 27.41 -12.51
C ALA A 2 -12.27 26.40 -12.89
N GLU A 3 -11.07 26.56 -12.33
CA GLU A 3 -9.89 25.74 -12.66
C GLU A 3 -9.77 24.48 -11.78
N PHE A 4 -10.51 24.43 -10.66
CA PHE A 4 -10.48 23.33 -9.71
C PHE A 4 -11.89 22.79 -9.47
N LEU A 5 -12.19 21.64 -10.06
CA LEU A 5 -13.51 21.01 -10.04
C LEU A 5 -13.46 19.69 -9.25
N THR A 6 -14.51 19.39 -8.49
CA THR A 6 -14.65 18.12 -7.76
C THR A 6 -16.07 17.58 -7.86
N SER A 7 -16.18 16.26 -7.92
CA SER A 7 -17.44 15.51 -7.80
C SER A 7 -17.53 14.72 -6.49
N VAL A 8 -16.62 14.99 -5.54
CA VAL A 8 -16.52 14.24 -4.27
C VAL A 8 -17.46 14.81 -3.22
N SER A 9 -17.37 16.10 -2.94
CA SER A 9 -18.12 16.74 -1.87
C SER A 9 -18.41 18.21 -2.17
N GLN A 10 -19.45 18.74 -1.54
CA GLN A 10 -19.82 20.15 -1.58
C GLN A 10 -20.13 20.60 -0.15
N VAL A 11 -19.71 21.81 0.21
CA VAL A 11 -19.95 22.41 1.52
C VAL A 11 -20.69 23.71 1.32
N GLU A 12 -21.82 23.85 2.00
CA GLU A 12 -22.66 25.04 2.02
C GLU A 12 -23.06 25.37 3.47
N ALA A 13 -23.68 26.54 3.68
CA ALA A 13 -24.11 26.95 5.02
C ALA A 13 -25.11 25.92 5.62
N GLY A 14 -24.66 25.19 6.64
CA GLY A 14 -25.48 24.20 7.35
C GLY A 14 -25.58 22.82 6.66
N GLN A 15 -24.86 22.58 5.55
CA GLN A 15 -24.91 21.30 4.84
C GLN A 15 -23.54 20.91 4.28
N VAL A 16 -23.22 19.61 4.41
CA VAL A 16 -22.13 18.97 3.69
C VAL A 16 -22.70 17.83 2.88
N LEU A 17 -22.41 17.80 1.58
CA LEU A 17 -22.73 16.69 0.69
C LEU A 17 -21.46 15.87 0.44
N LEU A 18 -21.61 14.55 0.49
CA LEU A 18 -20.61 13.56 0.10
C LEU A 18 -21.23 12.69 -0.99
N ARG A 19 -20.74 12.79 -2.23
CA ARG A 19 -21.25 12.07 -3.41
C ARG A 19 -22.78 12.19 -3.56
N GLY A 20 -23.31 13.38 -3.28
CA GLY A 20 -24.75 13.67 -3.36
C GLY A 20 -25.58 13.28 -2.12
N PHE A 21 -24.99 12.61 -1.12
CA PHE A 21 -25.65 12.31 0.14
C PHE A 21 -25.31 13.35 1.20
N SER A 22 -26.26 13.75 2.03
CA SER A 22 -25.94 14.60 3.18
C SER A 22 -25.01 13.86 4.15
N LEU A 23 -24.01 14.55 4.68
CA LEU A 23 -23.07 13.97 5.64
C LEU A 23 -23.80 13.52 6.92
N GLU A 24 -24.87 14.21 7.32
CA GLU A 24 -25.71 13.76 8.44
C GLU A 24 -26.34 12.39 8.16
N THR A 25 -26.88 12.18 6.95
CA THR A 25 -27.41 10.87 6.55
C THR A 25 -26.32 9.81 6.59
N VAL A 26 -25.13 10.12 6.06
CA VAL A 26 -23.98 9.21 6.07
C VAL A 26 -23.64 8.81 7.51
N MET A 27 -23.50 9.78 8.42
CA MET A 27 -23.17 9.54 9.84
C MET A 27 -24.21 8.67 10.56
N ARG A 28 -25.50 8.80 10.21
CA ARG A 28 -26.59 8.07 10.88
C ARG A 28 -26.85 6.68 10.31
N ARG A 29 -26.44 6.42 9.06
CA ARG A 29 -26.91 5.25 8.30
C ARG A 29 -25.79 4.34 7.82
N LEU A 30 -24.58 4.87 7.62
CA LEU A 30 -23.46 4.10 7.09
C LEU A 30 -22.43 3.83 8.18
N THR A 31 -21.84 2.64 8.13
CA THR A 31 -20.60 2.33 8.82
C THR A 31 -19.44 3.15 8.24
N TYR A 32 -18.31 3.20 8.97
CA TYR A 32 -17.11 3.87 8.47
C TYR A 32 -16.64 3.25 7.14
N THR A 33 -16.65 1.93 7.04
CA THR A 33 -16.27 1.18 5.83
C THR A 33 -17.15 1.54 4.63
N GLU A 34 -18.47 1.62 4.81
CA GLU A 34 -19.39 2.03 3.74
C GLU A 34 -19.22 3.50 3.34
N GLY A 35 -18.97 4.39 4.31
CA GLY A 35 -18.68 5.80 4.06
C GLY A 35 -17.36 6.02 3.31
N ALA A 36 -16.31 5.27 3.66
CA ALA A 36 -15.03 5.26 2.96
C ALA A 36 -15.19 4.75 1.53
N PHE A 37 -15.93 3.65 1.35
CA PHE A 37 -16.26 3.11 0.03
C PHE A 37 -17.01 4.15 -0.81
N LEU A 38 -18.07 4.77 -0.27
CA LEU A 38 -18.79 5.84 -0.97
C LEU A 38 -17.86 6.97 -1.40
N SER A 39 -16.99 7.43 -0.49
CA SER A 39 -16.06 8.54 -0.75
C SER A 39 -15.09 8.24 -1.91
N ILE A 40 -14.43 7.08 -1.83
CA ILE A 40 -13.33 6.67 -2.71
C ILE A 40 -13.85 6.08 -4.03
N ILE A 41 -14.86 5.22 -3.96
CA ILE A 41 -15.42 4.51 -5.13
C ILE A 41 -16.47 5.36 -5.84
N GLY A 42 -17.19 6.22 -5.11
CA GLY A 42 -18.17 7.15 -5.67
C GLY A 42 -19.60 6.61 -5.75
N ARG A 43 -19.85 5.40 -5.24
CA ARG A 43 -21.18 4.77 -5.13
C ARG A 43 -21.30 4.03 -3.80
N LEU A 44 -22.51 3.71 -3.37
CA LEU A 44 -22.70 2.83 -2.22
C LEU A 44 -22.22 1.40 -2.54
N PRO A 45 -21.63 0.69 -1.57
CA PRO A 45 -21.33 -0.73 -1.70
C PRO A 45 -22.61 -1.58 -1.59
N THR A 46 -22.59 -2.76 -2.17
CA THR A 46 -23.48 -3.85 -1.77
C THR A 46 -23.08 -4.39 -0.37
N PRO A 47 -23.94 -5.13 0.34
CA PRO A 47 -23.55 -5.73 1.62
C PRO A 47 -22.32 -6.64 1.53
N ALA A 48 -22.16 -7.36 0.42
CA ALA A 48 -20.99 -8.20 0.16
C ALA A 48 -19.72 -7.35 -0.02
N GLU A 49 -19.79 -6.29 -0.84
CA GLU A 49 -18.66 -5.37 -1.04
C GLU A 49 -18.27 -4.67 0.26
N ALA A 50 -19.24 -4.29 1.10
CA ALA A 50 -18.99 -3.69 2.40
C ALA A 50 -18.23 -4.66 3.33
N ARG A 51 -18.67 -5.92 3.41
CA ARG A 51 -17.98 -6.95 4.22
C ARG A 51 -16.57 -7.25 3.72
N LEU A 52 -16.38 -7.37 2.41
CA LEU A 52 -15.06 -7.60 1.84
C LEU A 52 -14.13 -6.39 2.03
N SER A 53 -14.67 -5.17 1.89
CA SER A 53 -13.91 -3.94 2.16
C SER A 53 -13.49 -3.86 3.62
N ASP A 54 -14.31 -4.33 4.55
CA ASP A 54 -13.96 -4.40 5.98
C ASP A 54 -12.82 -5.39 6.23
N ALA A 55 -12.86 -6.57 5.59
CA ALA A 55 -11.76 -7.54 5.63
C ALA A 55 -10.46 -6.95 5.05
N ILE A 56 -10.54 -6.17 3.97
CA ILE A 56 -9.39 -5.45 3.41
C ILE A 56 -8.82 -4.45 4.43
N LEU A 57 -9.67 -3.61 5.03
CA LEU A 57 -9.23 -2.60 5.98
C LEU A 57 -8.62 -3.21 7.24
N THR A 58 -9.16 -4.34 7.70
CA THR A 58 -8.67 -5.03 8.90
C THR A 58 -7.38 -5.82 8.65
N SER A 59 -7.07 -6.19 7.40
CA SER A 59 -5.89 -7.00 7.05
C SER A 59 -4.54 -6.33 7.34
N LEU A 60 -4.53 -5.01 7.53
CA LEU A 60 -3.33 -4.17 7.60
C LEU A 60 -3.37 -3.14 8.74
N LEU A 61 -4.25 -3.32 9.73
CA LEU A 61 -4.42 -2.38 10.85
C LEU A 61 -3.10 -1.96 11.50
N ASP A 62 -2.17 -2.90 11.62
CA ASP A 62 -0.81 -2.63 12.04
C ASP A 62 0.15 -3.74 11.57
N HIS A 63 1.45 -3.43 11.50
CA HIS A 63 2.50 -4.42 11.27
C HIS A 63 3.78 -4.14 12.09
N GLY A 64 3.64 -3.38 13.18
CA GLY A 64 4.72 -2.96 14.06
C GLY A 64 5.92 -2.37 13.33
N PHE A 65 7.12 -2.57 13.88
CA PHE A 65 8.37 -2.01 13.36
C PHE A 65 8.84 -2.61 12.01
N VAL A 66 8.17 -3.64 11.50
CA VAL A 66 8.42 -4.10 10.12
C VAL A 66 7.89 -3.08 9.11
N ALA A 67 6.82 -2.35 9.46
CA ALA A 67 6.32 -1.25 8.64
C ALA A 67 7.21 -0.01 8.80
N SER A 68 7.76 0.46 7.67
CA SER A 68 8.56 1.69 7.61
C SER A 68 7.79 2.91 8.12
N THR A 69 6.47 2.93 7.92
CA THR A 69 5.58 4.00 8.37
C THR A 69 5.60 4.17 9.89
N ILE A 70 5.58 3.06 10.63
CA ILE A 70 5.62 3.06 12.10
C ILE A 70 6.96 3.62 12.61
N THR A 71 8.07 3.12 12.06
CA THR A 71 9.40 3.56 12.46
C THR A 71 9.59 5.05 12.20
N ALA A 72 9.19 5.54 11.02
CA ALA A 72 9.26 6.95 10.67
C ALA A 72 8.37 7.83 11.58
N ALA A 73 7.11 7.43 11.80
CA ALA A 73 6.18 8.16 12.65
C ALA A 73 6.69 8.32 14.08
N ARG A 74 7.20 7.23 14.69
CA ARG A 74 7.72 7.28 16.06
C ARG A 74 9.01 8.09 16.14
N TYR A 75 9.88 8.02 15.14
CA TYR A 75 11.08 8.85 15.09
C TYR A 75 10.69 10.34 15.07
N ILE A 76 9.73 10.73 14.23
CA ILE A 76 9.22 12.09 14.17
C ILE A 76 8.55 12.49 15.48
N ALA A 77 7.65 11.66 16.02
CA ALA A 77 6.95 11.93 17.28
C ALA A 77 7.91 12.16 18.45
N SER A 78 9.05 11.44 18.49
CA SER A 78 10.06 11.63 19.54
C SER A 78 10.75 13.00 19.49
N GLY A 79 10.90 13.61 18.31
CA GLY A 79 11.49 14.94 18.13
C GLY A 79 10.48 16.07 18.03
N ASN A 80 9.27 15.77 17.57
CA ASN A 80 8.12 16.67 17.44
C ASN A 80 6.85 15.93 17.92
N PRO A 81 6.51 16.03 19.22
CA PRO A 81 5.42 15.26 19.84
C PRO A 81 4.05 15.84 19.50
N GLN A 82 3.71 15.85 18.21
CA GLN A 82 2.44 16.31 17.66
C GLN A 82 1.86 15.25 16.72
N MET A 83 0.57 14.94 16.90
CA MET A 83 -0.13 13.88 16.17
C MET A 83 -0.05 14.04 14.65
N ILE A 84 -0.38 15.22 14.14
CA ILE A 84 -0.51 15.48 12.70
C ILE A 84 0.83 15.31 11.96
N PRO A 85 1.91 16.03 12.31
CA PRO A 85 3.17 15.91 11.56
C PRO A 85 3.80 14.53 11.69
N ALA A 86 3.70 13.87 12.85
CA ALA A 86 4.21 12.52 13.03
C ALA A 86 3.45 11.49 12.18
N THR A 87 2.11 11.57 12.16
CA THR A 87 1.27 10.69 11.32
C THR A 87 1.55 10.95 9.83
N ALA A 88 1.58 12.21 9.41
CA ALA A 88 1.85 12.58 8.02
C ALA A 88 3.24 12.10 7.57
N GLY A 89 4.28 12.37 8.36
CA GLY A 89 5.64 11.97 8.03
C GLY A 89 5.85 10.46 8.09
N GLY A 90 5.16 9.75 8.99
CA GLY A 90 5.08 8.30 8.97
C GLY A 90 4.49 7.77 7.67
N LEU A 91 3.36 8.33 7.23
CA LEU A 91 2.70 7.91 5.99
C LEU A 91 3.57 8.16 4.74
N LEU A 92 4.41 9.20 4.73
CA LEU A 92 5.37 9.45 3.65
C LEU A 92 6.40 8.32 3.45
N ALA A 93 6.57 7.43 4.43
CA ALA A 93 7.42 6.26 4.32
C ALA A 93 6.74 5.05 3.64
N ALA A 94 5.47 5.18 3.21
CA ALA A 94 4.77 4.21 2.37
C ALA A 94 4.99 4.49 0.88
N GLY A 95 5.00 3.46 0.03
CA GLY A 95 5.17 3.66 -1.41
C GLY A 95 5.39 2.37 -2.22
N SER A 96 6.22 2.45 -3.26
CA SER A 96 6.38 1.36 -4.25
C SER A 96 6.96 0.05 -3.68
N ASN A 97 7.66 0.12 -2.55
CA ASN A 97 8.25 -1.04 -1.87
C ASN A 97 7.40 -1.53 -0.68
N THR A 98 6.43 -0.73 -0.22
CA THR A 98 5.63 -1.00 0.98
C THR A 98 4.23 -0.42 0.81
N LEU A 99 3.19 -1.18 1.13
CA LEU A 99 1.78 -0.72 1.16
C LEU A 99 1.12 -0.45 -0.20
N SER A 100 1.85 -0.10 -1.25
CA SER A 100 1.25 0.17 -2.57
C SER A 100 1.07 -1.09 -3.42
N PRO A 101 -0.17 -1.55 -3.69
CA PRO A 101 -0.43 -2.65 -4.62
C PRO A 101 -0.30 -2.28 -6.09
N GLU A 102 0.19 -1.09 -6.44
CA GLU A 102 0.19 -0.55 -7.81
C GLU A 102 0.93 -1.45 -8.81
N HIS A 103 2.13 -1.94 -8.45
CA HIS A 103 2.89 -2.85 -9.31
C HIS A 103 2.19 -4.20 -9.50
N SER A 104 1.53 -4.68 -8.44
CA SER A 104 0.73 -5.92 -8.47
C SER A 104 -0.51 -5.75 -9.36
N TYR A 105 -1.15 -4.58 -9.29
CA TYR A 105 -2.29 -4.23 -10.13
C TYR A 105 -1.88 -4.11 -11.61
N ALA A 106 -0.72 -3.50 -11.88
CA ALA A 106 -0.16 -3.41 -13.24
C ALA A 106 0.14 -4.81 -13.83
N LEU A 107 0.53 -5.78 -13.01
CA LEU A 107 0.75 -7.16 -13.44
C LEU A 107 -0.56 -7.82 -13.93
N LEU A 108 -1.68 -7.56 -13.24
CA LEU A 108 -3.01 -8.03 -13.67
C LEU A 108 -3.46 -7.36 -14.98
N ALA A 109 -3.21 -6.07 -15.13
CA ALA A 109 -3.47 -5.36 -16.38
C ALA A 109 -2.66 -5.95 -17.55
N HIS A 110 -1.37 -6.27 -17.31
CA HIS A 110 -0.52 -6.95 -18.29
C HIS A 110 -1.05 -8.34 -18.63
N ALA A 111 -1.46 -9.13 -17.64
CA ALA A 111 -2.05 -10.45 -17.86
C ALA A 111 -3.33 -10.36 -18.72
N ARG A 112 -4.24 -9.44 -18.41
CA ARG A 112 -5.44 -9.21 -19.22
C ARG A 112 -5.09 -8.82 -20.66
N SER A 113 -4.14 -7.91 -20.84
CA SER A 113 -3.67 -7.49 -22.17
C SER A 113 -3.11 -8.66 -22.98
N LEU A 114 -2.32 -9.55 -22.36
CA LEU A 114 -1.81 -10.75 -23.02
C LEU A 114 -2.93 -11.73 -23.43
N ARG A 115 -3.93 -11.92 -22.56
CA ARG A 115 -5.11 -12.75 -22.89
C ARG A 115 -5.85 -12.20 -24.10
N GLU A 116 -6.13 -10.89 -24.11
CA GLU A 116 -6.85 -10.23 -25.20
C GLU A 116 -6.06 -10.24 -26.53
N GLN A 117 -4.76 -9.96 -26.49
CA GLN A 117 -3.94 -9.85 -27.70
C GLN A 117 -3.55 -11.19 -28.31
N ARG A 118 -3.38 -12.23 -27.48
CA ARG A 118 -2.85 -13.53 -27.90
C ARG A 118 -3.86 -14.67 -27.79
N GLY A 119 -5.08 -14.39 -27.33
CA GLY A 119 -6.11 -15.40 -27.10
C GLY A 119 -5.73 -16.41 -26.01
N LEU A 120 -4.92 -15.99 -25.04
CA LEU A 120 -4.51 -16.85 -23.92
C LEU A 120 -5.63 -16.92 -22.88
N ASP A 121 -5.71 -18.05 -22.19
CA ASP A 121 -6.46 -18.17 -20.95
C ASP A 121 -5.62 -17.68 -19.75
N ILE A 122 -6.16 -17.83 -18.55
CA ILE A 122 -5.51 -17.40 -17.31
C ILE A 122 -4.15 -18.09 -17.09
N ASP A 123 -4.08 -19.41 -17.31
CA ASP A 123 -2.85 -20.18 -17.11
C ASP A 123 -1.81 -19.84 -18.20
N GLY A 124 -2.22 -19.71 -19.46
CA GLY A 124 -1.34 -19.30 -20.55
C GLY A 124 -0.76 -17.90 -20.36
N ALA A 125 -1.54 -16.94 -19.87
CA ALA A 125 -1.03 -15.62 -19.51
C ALA A 125 -0.07 -15.67 -18.32
N ALA A 126 -0.36 -16.51 -17.31
CA ALA A 126 0.53 -16.70 -16.17
C ALA A 126 1.89 -17.27 -16.59
N ASP A 127 1.90 -18.31 -17.43
CA ASP A 127 3.14 -18.92 -17.95
C ASP A 127 3.98 -17.92 -18.75
N ALA A 128 3.33 -17.12 -19.60
CA ALA A 128 4.00 -16.08 -20.39
C ALA A 128 4.68 -15.02 -19.49
N ILE A 129 3.96 -14.52 -18.48
CA ILE A 129 4.47 -13.54 -17.53
C ILE A 129 5.61 -14.12 -16.68
N VAL A 130 5.44 -15.33 -16.14
CA VAL A 130 6.49 -15.97 -15.35
C VAL A 130 7.75 -16.17 -16.19
N ALA A 131 7.63 -16.60 -17.45
CA ALA A 131 8.78 -16.73 -18.35
C ALA A 131 9.47 -15.38 -18.61
N GLU A 132 8.70 -14.32 -18.84
CA GLU A 132 9.21 -12.95 -19.01
C GLU A 132 10.03 -12.49 -17.79
N TYR A 133 9.46 -12.58 -16.59
CA TYR A 133 10.12 -12.08 -15.37
C TYR A 133 11.32 -12.93 -14.97
N THR A 134 11.23 -14.25 -15.09
CA THR A 134 12.34 -15.15 -14.75
C THR A 134 13.52 -14.99 -15.72
N SER A 135 13.28 -14.89 -17.02
CA SER A 135 14.33 -14.65 -18.02
C SER A 135 15.03 -13.31 -17.81
N ALA A 136 14.30 -12.28 -17.38
CA ALA A 136 14.83 -10.96 -17.04
C ALA A 136 15.47 -10.89 -15.63
N ARG A 137 15.48 -11.99 -14.86
CA ARG A 137 15.91 -12.04 -13.45
C ARG A 137 15.22 -10.99 -12.56
N LYS A 138 13.97 -10.66 -12.89
CA LYS A 138 13.12 -9.73 -12.12
C LYS A 138 12.27 -10.49 -11.11
N ARG A 139 11.95 -9.84 -9.99
CA ARG A 139 10.98 -10.36 -9.02
C ARG A 139 9.56 -10.13 -9.55
N LEU A 140 8.67 -11.10 -9.36
CA LEU A 140 7.25 -10.91 -9.67
C LEU A 140 6.60 -10.01 -8.60
N PRO A 141 5.91 -8.93 -8.99
CA PRO A 141 5.12 -8.11 -8.06
C PRO A 141 4.04 -8.91 -7.35
N GLY A 142 3.86 -8.67 -6.05
CA GLY A 142 2.84 -9.36 -5.24
C GLY A 142 3.27 -10.73 -4.71
N PHE A 143 4.55 -11.10 -4.83
CA PHE A 143 5.09 -12.38 -4.38
C PHE A 143 6.20 -12.23 -3.34
N GLY A 144 6.15 -13.10 -2.33
CA GLY A 144 7.16 -13.22 -1.28
C GLY A 144 6.97 -12.23 -0.13
N HIS A 145 7.43 -12.63 1.05
CA HIS A 145 7.43 -11.79 2.24
C HIS A 145 8.73 -11.99 3.04
N PRO A 146 9.25 -10.94 3.72
CA PRO A 146 10.43 -11.07 4.58
C PRO A 146 10.23 -12.08 5.71
N VAL A 147 9.04 -12.08 6.32
CA VAL A 147 8.67 -12.94 7.47
C VAL A 147 7.88 -14.19 7.06
N HIS A 148 6.79 -14.03 6.31
CA HIS A 148 5.93 -15.14 5.88
C HIS A 148 6.55 -15.93 4.72
N LYS A 149 6.99 -17.17 4.99
CA LYS A 149 7.66 -18.03 4.01
C LYS A 149 6.76 -19.09 3.40
N SER A 150 5.73 -19.56 4.09
CA SER A 150 4.83 -20.59 3.55
C SER A 150 3.58 -19.97 2.92
N SER A 151 2.87 -19.14 3.69
CA SER A 151 1.67 -18.43 3.26
C SER A 151 1.59 -17.05 3.91
N ASP A 152 0.94 -16.11 3.24
CA ASP A 152 0.55 -14.82 3.83
C ASP A 152 -0.93 -14.92 4.22
N PHE A 153 -1.17 -15.17 5.51
CA PHE A 153 -2.51 -15.41 6.05
C PHE A 153 -3.49 -14.26 5.75
N ARG A 154 -2.98 -13.03 5.58
CA ARG A 154 -3.83 -11.87 5.26
C ARG A 154 -4.43 -12.01 3.86
N THR A 155 -3.59 -12.39 2.89
CA THR A 155 -4.04 -12.67 1.53
C THR A 155 -5.02 -13.84 1.52
N ASP A 156 -4.69 -14.91 2.24
CA ASP A 156 -5.53 -16.12 2.30
C ASP A 156 -6.93 -15.80 2.81
N VAL A 157 -7.03 -15.07 3.93
CA VAL A 157 -8.30 -14.66 4.53
C VAL A 157 -9.08 -13.73 3.60
N VAL A 158 -8.43 -12.73 2.99
CA VAL A 158 -9.11 -11.80 2.07
C VAL A 158 -9.65 -12.54 0.84
N PHE A 159 -8.92 -13.54 0.32
CA PHE A 159 -9.39 -14.38 -0.78
C PHE A 159 -10.55 -15.28 -0.37
N GLU A 160 -10.46 -15.94 0.79
CA GLU A 160 -11.53 -16.77 1.34
C GLU A 160 -12.82 -15.96 1.52
N VAL A 161 -12.73 -14.77 2.13
CA VAL A 161 -13.88 -13.87 2.30
C VAL A 161 -14.46 -13.44 0.95
N ALA A 162 -13.62 -13.17 -0.05
CA ALA A 162 -14.10 -12.84 -1.40
C ALA A 162 -14.84 -14.02 -2.05
N GLU A 163 -14.38 -15.25 -1.84
CA GLU A 163 -15.04 -16.47 -2.34
C GLU A 163 -16.37 -16.74 -1.64
N GLU A 164 -16.41 -16.66 -0.30
CA GLU A 164 -17.63 -16.79 0.51
C GLU A 164 -18.74 -15.84 0.04
N LEU A 165 -18.35 -14.63 -0.37
CA LEU A 165 -19.25 -13.56 -0.78
C LEU A 165 -19.58 -13.57 -2.28
N GLY A 166 -19.00 -14.50 -3.05
CA GLY A 166 -19.19 -14.58 -4.50
C GLY A 166 -18.59 -13.40 -5.26
N LEU A 167 -17.58 -12.75 -4.68
CA LEU A 167 -16.87 -11.60 -5.25
C LEU A 167 -15.50 -11.97 -5.85
N ALA A 168 -15.04 -13.21 -5.66
CA ALA A 168 -13.81 -13.69 -6.27
C ALA A 168 -13.97 -13.85 -7.79
N GLY A 169 -12.98 -13.41 -8.56
CA GLY A 169 -13.00 -13.40 -10.01
C GLY A 169 -11.63 -13.57 -10.66
N ASP A 170 -11.47 -12.92 -11.81
CA ASP A 170 -10.30 -13.02 -12.69
C ASP A 170 -8.98 -12.64 -12.00
N GLY A 171 -8.98 -11.61 -11.15
CA GLY A 171 -7.80 -11.11 -10.44
C GLY A 171 -7.24 -12.15 -9.48
N ILE A 172 -8.09 -12.70 -8.60
CA ILE A 172 -7.69 -13.77 -7.67
C ILE A 172 -7.25 -15.02 -8.46
N ALA A 173 -8.02 -15.42 -9.48
CA ALA A 173 -7.69 -16.56 -10.32
C ALA A 173 -6.33 -16.39 -11.02
N GLN A 174 -6.05 -15.19 -11.54
CA GLN A 174 -4.81 -14.87 -12.23
C GLN A 174 -3.59 -14.89 -11.28
N TYR A 175 -3.72 -14.36 -10.06
CA TYR A 175 -2.64 -14.41 -9.07
C TYR A 175 -2.33 -15.85 -8.61
N ARG A 176 -3.36 -16.69 -8.45
CA ARG A 176 -3.18 -18.11 -8.15
C ARG A 176 -2.53 -18.86 -9.32
N ALA A 177 -2.87 -18.54 -10.56
CA ALA A 177 -2.23 -19.11 -11.74
C ALA A 177 -0.75 -18.69 -11.85
N LEU A 178 -0.44 -17.41 -11.57
CA LEU A 178 0.94 -16.92 -11.50
C LEU A 178 1.76 -17.68 -10.46
N LEU A 179 1.20 -17.97 -9.29
CA LEU A 179 1.87 -18.79 -8.28
C LEU A 179 2.19 -20.20 -8.81
N ARG A 180 1.20 -20.88 -9.38
CA ARG A 180 1.37 -22.23 -9.96
C ARG A 180 2.44 -22.25 -11.04
N ALA A 181 2.36 -21.33 -12.01
CA ALA A 181 3.31 -21.18 -13.10
C ALA A 181 4.73 -20.88 -12.57
N PHE A 182 4.86 -20.02 -11.56
CA PHE A 182 6.14 -19.69 -10.95
C PHE A 182 6.80 -20.90 -10.27
N VAL A 183 6.04 -21.67 -9.50
CA VAL A 183 6.52 -22.89 -8.85
C VAL A 183 6.93 -23.92 -9.91
N ALA A 184 6.09 -24.14 -10.93
CA ALA A 184 6.40 -25.08 -12.02
C ALA A 184 7.68 -24.70 -12.79
N LYS A 185 7.87 -23.40 -13.05
CA LYS A 185 9.04 -22.90 -13.81
C LYS A 185 10.34 -22.93 -13.01
N THR A 186 10.29 -22.62 -11.72
CA THR A 186 11.50 -22.36 -10.92
C THR A 186 11.83 -23.45 -9.89
N GLY A 187 10.87 -24.31 -9.57
CA GLY A 187 10.99 -25.29 -8.47
C GLY A 187 11.02 -24.66 -7.07
N LYS A 188 10.94 -23.33 -6.96
CA LYS A 188 10.98 -22.64 -5.67
C LYS A 188 9.60 -22.70 -5.01
N THR A 189 9.51 -23.45 -3.92
CA THR A 189 8.34 -23.48 -3.03
C THR A 189 8.51 -22.48 -1.89
N GLY A 190 7.42 -22.14 -1.19
CA GLY A 190 7.46 -21.19 -0.08
C GLY A 190 7.62 -19.73 -0.53
N ILE A 191 6.85 -19.33 -1.55
CA ILE A 191 6.74 -17.93 -1.96
C ILE A 191 5.26 -17.59 -1.97
N PRO A 192 4.73 -16.92 -0.93
CA PRO A 192 3.32 -16.58 -0.86
C PRO A 192 2.94 -15.49 -1.85
N ILE A 193 1.65 -15.42 -2.19
CA ILE A 193 1.06 -14.18 -2.70
C ILE A 193 0.96 -13.25 -1.49
N ASN A 194 1.74 -12.17 -1.47
CA ASN A 194 1.74 -11.25 -0.35
C ASN A 194 0.49 -10.35 -0.39
N ILE A 195 0.27 -9.60 0.69
CA ILE A 195 -0.90 -8.74 0.82
C ILE A 195 -1.05 -7.72 -0.31
N ASP A 196 0.03 -7.16 -0.87
CA ASP A 196 -0.06 -6.24 -2.01
C ASP A 196 -0.62 -6.96 -3.27
N GLY A 197 -0.21 -8.20 -3.50
CA GLY A 197 -0.81 -9.07 -4.54
C GLY A 197 -2.27 -9.39 -4.26
N GLY A 198 -2.60 -9.66 -2.99
CA GLY A 198 -3.96 -9.92 -2.53
C GLY A 198 -4.89 -8.73 -2.76
N LEU A 199 -4.48 -7.53 -2.34
CA LEU A 199 -5.25 -6.30 -2.52
C LEU A 199 -5.41 -5.95 -4.00
N ALA A 200 -4.37 -6.13 -4.82
CA ALA A 200 -4.47 -5.92 -6.26
C ALA A 200 -5.51 -6.87 -6.89
N ALA A 201 -5.48 -8.15 -6.53
CA ALA A 201 -6.42 -9.15 -7.03
C ALA A 201 -7.87 -8.84 -6.65
N VAL A 202 -8.13 -8.51 -5.38
CA VAL A 202 -9.49 -8.19 -4.93
C VAL A 202 -9.97 -6.84 -5.47
N GLY A 203 -9.12 -5.82 -5.49
CA GLY A 203 -9.46 -4.52 -6.10
C GLY A 203 -9.83 -4.67 -7.57
N TRP A 204 -9.11 -5.53 -8.30
CA TRP A 204 -9.41 -5.88 -9.68
C TRP A 204 -10.79 -6.55 -9.83
N ASP A 205 -11.09 -7.54 -8.98
CA ASP A 205 -12.36 -8.28 -9.03
C ASP A 205 -13.57 -7.42 -8.63
N LEU A 206 -13.37 -6.45 -7.75
CA LEU A 206 -14.36 -5.42 -7.40
C LEU A 206 -14.53 -4.34 -8.48
N GLY A 207 -13.71 -4.36 -9.54
CA GLY A 207 -13.70 -3.34 -10.59
C GLY A 207 -13.18 -1.98 -10.14
N TRP A 208 -12.39 -1.94 -9.06
CA TRP A 208 -11.74 -0.72 -8.60
C TRP A 208 -10.54 -0.39 -9.48
N THR A 209 -10.23 0.89 -9.64
CA THR A 209 -8.98 1.33 -10.27
C THR A 209 -7.77 1.05 -9.36
N ALA A 210 -6.56 1.09 -9.94
CA ALA A 210 -5.32 0.99 -9.17
C ALA A 210 -5.27 2.03 -8.02
N ASN A 211 -5.61 3.29 -8.31
CA ASN A 211 -5.60 4.36 -7.30
C ASN A 211 -6.64 4.15 -6.19
N GLN A 212 -7.82 3.60 -6.51
CA GLN A 212 -8.82 3.26 -5.49
C GLN A 212 -8.34 2.11 -4.60
N THR A 213 -7.67 1.13 -5.18
CA THR A 213 -7.07 0.00 -4.44
C THR A 213 -5.96 0.50 -3.51
N VAL A 214 -5.07 1.38 -3.99
CA VAL A 214 -4.05 2.03 -3.17
C VAL A 214 -4.68 2.87 -2.05
N ALA A 215 -5.78 3.60 -2.32
CA ALA A 215 -6.45 4.40 -1.30
C ALA A 215 -6.98 3.55 -0.14
N PHE A 216 -7.53 2.37 -0.41
CA PHE A 216 -7.93 1.42 0.63
C PHE A 216 -6.74 0.81 1.39
N ALA A 217 -5.65 0.49 0.68
CA ALA A 217 -4.41 0.05 1.33
C ALA A 217 -3.89 1.13 2.29
N VAL A 218 -3.81 2.38 1.85
CA VAL A 218 -3.40 3.51 2.71
C VAL A 218 -4.33 3.67 3.91
N LEU A 219 -5.64 3.61 3.71
CA LEU A 219 -6.61 3.74 4.79
C LEU A 219 -6.43 2.65 5.87
N SER A 220 -6.13 1.42 5.45
CA SER A 220 -6.04 0.26 6.34
C SER A 220 -4.96 0.38 7.43
N VAL A 221 -3.84 1.08 7.17
CA VAL A 221 -2.72 1.20 8.13
C VAL A 221 -2.84 2.40 9.06
N LEU A 222 -3.72 3.37 8.77
CA LEU A 222 -3.82 4.60 9.54
C LEU A 222 -4.11 4.37 11.04
N PRO A 223 -4.98 3.42 11.44
CA PRO A 223 -5.24 3.18 12.86
C PRO A 223 -3.99 2.78 13.64
N GLY A 224 -3.20 1.80 13.17
CA GLY A 224 -1.97 1.37 13.83
C GLY A 224 -0.91 2.46 13.83
N LEU A 225 -0.74 3.17 12.72
CA LEU A 225 0.16 4.32 12.62
C LEU A 225 -0.16 5.37 13.68
N MET A 226 -1.42 5.78 13.79
CA MET A 226 -1.87 6.77 14.78
C MET A 226 -1.70 6.25 16.21
N ALA A 227 -1.99 4.97 16.47
CA ALA A 227 -1.81 4.36 17.79
C ALA A 227 -0.33 4.40 18.23
N HIS A 228 0.60 4.12 17.32
CA HIS A 228 2.03 4.21 17.61
C HIS A 228 2.50 5.64 17.87
N VAL A 229 1.91 6.64 17.20
CA VAL A 229 2.19 8.06 17.46
C VAL A 229 1.67 8.48 18.83
N VAL A 230 0.43 8.11 19.18
CA VAL A 230 -0.14 8.38 20.52
C VAL A 230 0.77 7.79 21.59
N GLU A 231 1.13 6.50 21.45
CA GLU A 231 1.97 5.84 22.45
C GLU A 231 3.35 6.51 22.58
N GLU A 232 3.97 6.92 21.48
CA GLU A 232 5.28 7.59 21.52
C GLU A 232 5.21 8.95 22.24
N ILE A 233 4.16 9.73 21.97
CA ILE A 233 3.93 11.02 22.62
C ILE A 233 3.67 10.84 24.11
N ASP A 234 2.78 9.90 24.47
CA ASP A 234 2.39 9.63 25.86
C ASP A 234 3.56 9.08 26.70
N GLN A 235 4.47 8.33 26.09
CA GLN A 235 5.70 7.87 26.76
C GLN A 235 6.64 9.04 27.11
N GLY A 236 6.54 10.17 26.42
CA GLY A 236 7.26 11.41 26.75
C GLY A 236 8.78 11.32 26.67
N LYS A 237 9.34 10.30 26.01
CA LYS A 237 10.79 10.14 25.84
C LYS A 237 11.25 11.02 24.68
N PRO A 238 12.02 12.10 24.93
CA PRO A 238 12.49 12.96 23.87
C PRO A 238 13.56 12.25 23.05
N LEU A 239 13.53 12.50 21.74
CA LEU A 239 14.58 12.20 20.76
C LEU A 239 15.04 10.73 20.72
N ARG A 240 14.55 10.01 19.71
CA ARG A 240 15.19 8.78 19.24
C ARG A 240 16.39 9.12 18.36
N TYR A 241 17.43 8.31 18.44
CA TYR A 241 18.64 8.44 17.63
C TYR A 241 19.19 7.06 17.29
N ILE A 242 19.99 6.99 16.23
CA ILE A 242 20.56 5.75 15.68
C ILE A 242 21.87 5.44 16.42
N LEU A 243 21.98 4.24 16.99
CA LEU A 243 23.15 3.80 17.75
C LEU A 243 24.09 2.89 16.94
N ASP A 244 23.56 2.22 15.93
CA ASP A 244 24.22 1.26 15.05
C ASP A 244 24.63 1.90 13.70
N GLY A 245 24.74 3.22 13.66
CA GLY A 245 25.26 3.94 12.51
C GLY A 245 26.78 3.78 12.41
N GLU A 246 27.26 3.29 11.27
CA GLU A 246 28.69 3.24 10.95
C GLU A 246 29.07 4.41 10.04
N TYR A 247 30.02 5.24 10.46
CA TYR A 247 30.60 6.26 9.59
C TYR A 247 31.63 5.62 8.64
N ILE A 248 31.25 5.47 7.37
CA ILE A 248 32.08 4.87 6.32
C ILE A 248 32.85 5.89 5.46
N GLY A 249 32.92 7.15 5.93
CA GLY A 249 33.58 8.24 5.22
C GLY A 249 35.09 8.33 5.48
N ALA A 250 35.72 9.38 4.96
CA ALA A 250 37.14 9.66 5.23
C ALA A 250 37.35 9.96 6.73
N PRO A 251 38.47 9.52 7.34
CA PRO A 251 38.83 9.90 8.70
C PRO A 251 39.00 11.42 8.83
N GLN A 252 39.15 11.93 10.05
CA GLN A 252 39.40 13.35 10.32
C GLN A 252 40.53 13.88 9.41
N GLN A 253 40.21 14.93 8.64
CA GLN A 253 41.15 15.68 7.82
C GLN A 253 41.40 17.02 8.48
N GLU A 254 42.66 17.41 8.61
CA GLU A 254 43.00 18.76 9.00
C GLU A 254 42.83 19.69 7.79
N LEU A 255 42.13 20.81 7.98
CA LEU A 255 42.19 21.91 7.03
C LEU A 255 43.52 22.63 7.28
N ASP A 256 44.58 22.28 6.55
CA ASP A 256 45.77 23.13 6.49
C ASP A 256 45.33 24.55 6.11
N GLU A 257 45.87 25.57 6.80
CA GLU A 257 45.52 26.97 6.63
C GLU A 257 45.19 27.30 5.17
N LEU A 258 43.90 27.52 4.90
CA LEU A 258 43.32 27.85 3.60
C LEU A 258 43.76 29.26 3.13
N ASP A 259 45.07 29.57 3.18
CA ASP A 259 45.55 30.95 3.02
C ASP A 259 46.96 31.13 2.42
N SER A 260 47.49 30.21 1.61
CA SER A 260 48.70 30.56 0.84
C SER A 260 48.70 30.28 -0.67
N LEU A 261 47.86 29.38 -1.22
CA LEU A 261 48.04 28.99 -2.64
C LEU A 261 46.84 29.06 -3.59
N GLN A 262 45.61 29.34 -3.14
CA GLN A 262 44.45 29.38 -4.07
C GLN A 262 43.59 30.66 -4.05
N ARG A 263 43.84 31.63 -3.17
CA ARG A 263 43.17 32.96 -3.24
C ARG A 263 44.00 34.08 -3.88
N LYS A 264 45.31 33.87 -4.13
CA LYS A 264 46.20 34.88 -4.75
C LYS A 264 46.18 34.91 -6.30
N ALA A 265 45.34 34.12 -6.95
CA ALA A 265 45.25 34.08 -8.41
C ALA A 265 44.08 34.87 -9.00
N THR A 266 43.41 35.75 -8.24
CA THR A 266 42.28 36.55 -8.74
C THR A 266 42.22 37.97 -8.17
N LEU A 267 43.36 38.67 -8.14
CA LEU A 267 43.43 40.13 -8.11
C LEU A 267 44.47 40.61 -9.12
#